data_AF-A0A8S4NZP8-F1
#
_entry.id   AF-A0A8S4NZP8-F1
#
_cell.length_a   1.000
_cell.length_b   1.000
_cell.length_c   1.000
_cell.angle_alpha   90.00
_cell.angle_beta   90.00
_cell.angle_gamma   90.00
#
_symmetry.space_group_name_H-M   'P 1'
#
loop_
_entity.id
_entity.type
_entity.pdbx_description
1 polymer ?
#
loop_
_entity_poly.entity_id
_entity_poly.type
_entity_poly.pdbx_seq_one_letter_code
_entity_poly.pdbx_strand_id
1 'polypeptide(L)'
;MSDDERGASPEKEEEQAGDEPVQEEEEAPPVEEAPQAAKQSSGPTEAMRQMEEAKQRRSEREQEELKEYEEMRRAEKQAEEEEIRKLKEKKERRKIERAEEEKKQAEQRAVEEARRKAEEEERKRKKEEELRIKQESRAAAMKEADRLRNPPKPNFIISKKGGSVGNVVKAKEDMTKSKEQLEEEKKAILTQRIHALNIDGFSSDQLTEKAKDLYNQIYKLESEKYDLEERFKRQQYDMMELAERARQMNKGGRDRRSGGGYDDDVVDEIASKIPGAPPMVKLASKYERKVDRRSVREKMAMFSNQPA
;
A
#
# COMPACT_ATOMS: atom_id res chain seq x y z
N MET A 1 1.76 7.94 -41.23
CA MET A 1 1.22 9.16 -41.84
C MET A 1 -0.10 9.43 -41.15
N SER A 2 -0.34 10.50 -40.41
CA SER A 2 0.47 11.64 -39.99
C SER A 2 -0.29 12.28 -38.81
N ASP A 3 0.46 12.91 -37.91
CA ASP A 3 0.12 14.13 -37.15
C ASP A 3 -1.27 14.30 -36.52
N ASP A 4 -1.31 14.36 -35.19
CA ASP A 4 -1.89 15.55 -34.52
C ASP A 4 -1.24 15.78 -33.15
N GLU A 5 -0.21 16.63 -33.15
CA GLU A 5 0.30 17.35 -31.98
C GLU A 5 -0.68 18.45 -31.56
N ARG A 6 -1.05 18.50 -30.27
CA ARG A 6 -1.20 19.70 -29.40
C ARG A 6 -2.07 19.35 -28.17
N GLY A 7 -1.77 19.74 -26.95
CA GLY A 7 -0.70 20.59 -26.44
C GLY A 7 -0.48 20.35 -24.95
N ALA A 8 0.78 20.18 -24.59
CA ALA A 8 1.26 20.28 -23.23
C ALA A 8 1.27 21.77 -22.83
N SER A 9 0.68 22.09 -21.68
CA SER A 9 0.83 23.41 -21.06
C SER A 9 2.26 23.52 -20.51
N PRO A 10 2.97 24.65 -20.74
CA PRO A 10 4.32 24.82 -20.22
C PRO A 10 4.29 25.15 -18.72
N GLU A 11 5.04 24.37 -17.95
CA GLU A 11 5.55 24.74 -16.63
C GLU A 11 6.27 26.08 -16.74
N LYS A 12 5.86 27.07 -15.95
CA LYS A 12 6.65 28.29 -15.74
C LYS A 12 7.70 27.99 -14.68
N GLU A 13 8.94 28.01 -15.13
CA GLU A 13 10.16 28.03 -14.35
C GLU A 13 10.15 29.18 -13.34
N GLU A 14 10.40 28.85 -12.06
CA GLU A 14 10.79 29.83 -11.05
C GLU A 14 12.26 30.22 -11.30
N GLU A 15 12.47 31.36 -11.96
CA GLU A 15 13.78 32.02 -11.93
C GLU A 15 13.94 32.80 -10.63
N GLN A 16 14.95 32.36 -9.87
CA GLN A 16 15.49 32.99 -8.68
C GLN A 16 16.29 34.23 -9.12
N ALA A 17 15.72 35.43 -8.98
CA ALA A 17 16.42 36.69 -9.21
C ALA A 17 16.88 37.29 -7.87
N GLY A 18 18.19 37.56 -7.78
CA GLY A 18 18.90 37.99 -6.58
C GLY A 18 18.58 39.41 -6.14
N ASP A 19 18.67 39.59 -4.83
CA ASP A 19 18.55 40.85 -4.11
C ASP A 19 19.94 41.51 -4.04
N GLU A 20 20.17 42.55 -4.86
CA GLU A 20 21.25 43.52 -4.70
C GLU A 20 20.62 44.92 -4.55
N PRO A 21 20.96 45.71 -3.52
CA PRO A 21 20.45 47.07 -3.38
C PRO A 21 21.32 48.03 -4.20
N VAL A 22 20.76 48.58 -5.28
CA VAL A 22 21.36 49.70 -6.00
C VAL A 22 20.97 50.99 -5.31
N GLN A 23 21.96 51.64 -4.70
CA GLN A 23 21.89 53.04 -4.26
C GLN A 23 22.06 53.93 -5.50
N GLU A 24 21.01 54.67 -5.85
CA GLU A 24 21.06 55.69 -6.90
C GLU A 24 21.35 57.04 -6.22
N GLU A 25 22.63 57.43 -6.20
CA GLU A 25 23.05 58.81 -5.95
C GLU A 25 22.87 59.60 -7.25
N GLU A 26 21.84 60.44 -7.31
CA GLU A 26 21.67 61.45 -8.35
C GLU A 26 22.22 62.79 -7.83
N GLU A 27 23.42 63.13 -8.29
CA GLU A 27 24.12 64.39 -8.00
C GLU A 27 23.53 65.52 -8.88
N ALA A 28 22.91 66.52 -8.25
CA ALA A 28 22.43 67.76 -8.86
C ALA A 28 23.22 68.98 -8.34
N PRO A 29 23.41 70.05 -9.15
CA PRO A 29 24.46 71.07 -8.96
C PRO A 29 24.16 72.08 -7.83
N PRO A 30 25.16 72.82 -7.33
CA PRO A 30 24.99 73.69 -6.17
C PRO A 30 24.23 74.97 -6.55
N VAL A 31 23.12 75.22 -5.86
CA VAL A 31 22.36 76.47 -5.97
C VAL A 31 22.65 77.34 -4.75
N GLU A 32 23.02 78.59 -5.03
CA GLU A 32 23.40 79.66 -4.11
C GLU A 32 22.39 79.90 -2.97
N GLU A 33 22.96 80.17 -1.81
CA GLU A 33 22.30 80.51 -0.56
C GLU A 33 21.67 81.92 -0.62
N ALA A 34 20.35 82.01 -0.45
CA ALA A 34 19.63 83.25 -0.19
C ALA A 34 18.80 83.11 1.11
N PRO A 35 18.69 84.18 1.92
CA PRO A 35 18.41 84.04 3.35
C PRO A 35 16.94 83.77 3.65
N GLN A 36 16.73 82.95 4.68
CA GLN A 36 15.43 82.55 5.22
C GLN A 36 14.61 83.76 5.69
N ALA A 37 13.51 84.04 4.98
CA ALA A 37 12.46 84.92 5.46
C ALA A 37 11.42 84.11 6.26
N ALA A 38 11.34 84.40 7.56
CA ALA A 38 10.17 84.32 8.44
C ALA A 38 9.18 83.15 8.22
N LYS A 39 9.37 82.06 8.96
CA LYS A 39 8.29 81.10 9.27
C LYS A 39 7.29 81.79 10.21
N GLN A 40 6.26 82.39 9.64
CA GLN A 40 5.04 82.71 10.37
C GLN A 40 4.17 81.46 10.42
N SER A 41 3.85 81.07 11.65
CA SER A 41 2.82 80.13 12.02
C SER A 41 1.46 80.52 11.44
N SER A 42 0.91 79.71 10.55
CA SER A 42 -0.53 79.66 10.34
C SER A 42 -0.95 78.19 10.43
N GLY A 43 -1.93 77.92 11.30
CA GLY A 43 -2.54 76.59 11.41
C GLY A 43 -3.13 76.14 10.07
N PRO A 44 -3.40 74.83 9.90
CA PRO A 44 -3.84 74.28 8.64
C PRO A 44 -5.05 75.04 8.10
N THR A 45 -4.93 75.57 6.89
CA THR A 45 -5.99 76.27 6.17
C THR A 45 -7.21 75.35 6.02
N GLU A 46 -8.41 75.91 6.03
CA GLU A 46 -9.68 75.16 5.95
C GLU A 46 -9.72 74.14 4.80
N ALA A 47 -9.08 74.47 3.66
CA ALA A 47 -8.92 73.58 2.51
C ALA A 47 -7.99 72.37 2.77
N MET A 48 -6.92 72.51 3.57
CA MET A 48 -6.06 71.37 3.96
C MET A 48 -6.82 70.42 4.88
N ARG A 49 -7.65 70.96 5.79
CA ARG A 49 -8.45 70.16 6.71
C ARG A 49 -9.53 69.33 5.98
N GLN A 50 -10.17 69.91 4.96
CA GLN A 50 -11.12 69.19 4.10
C GLN A 50 -10.44 68.12 3.24
N MET A 51 -9.23 68.37 2.75
CA MET A 51 -8.46 67.37 1.99
C MET A 51 -8.01 66.20 2.88
N GLU A 52 -7.61 66.49 4.12
CA GLU A 52 -7.25 65.47 5.11
C GLU A 52 -8.45 64.61 5.52
N GLU A 53 -9.62 65.21 5.73
CA GLU A 53 -10.86 64.49 6.01
C GLU A 53 -11.31 63.62 4.82
N ALA A 54 -11.17 64.12 3.58
CA ALA A 54 -11.43 63.32 2.39
C ALA A 54 -10.45 62.15 2.23
N LYS A 55 -9.18 62.30 2.65
CA LYS A 55 -8.18 61.24 2.65
C LYS A 55 -8.47 60.20 3.74
N GLN A 56 -8.85 60.63 4.94
CA GLN A 56 -9.26 59.76 6.04
C GLN A 56 -10.48 58.93 5.63
N ARG A 57 -11.49 59.56 5.05
CA ARG A 57 -12.71 58.87 4.58
C ARG A 57 -12.44 57.87 3.45
N ARG A 58 -11.44 58.10 2.60
CA ARG A 58 -10.99 57.10 1.61
C ARG A 58 -10.29 55.92 2.29
N SER A 59 -9.38 56.20 3.23
CA SER A 59 -8.69 55.14 3.97
C SER A 59 -9.62 54.30 4.85
N GLU A 60 -10.68 54.91 5.41
CA GLU A 60 -11.69 54.19 6.19
C GLU A 60 -12.51 53.26 5.30
N ARG A 61 -12.91 53.70 4.10
CA ARG A 61 -13.61 52.85 3.12
C ARG A 61 -12.75 51.69 2.66
N GLU A 62 -11.48 51.94 2.35
CA GLU A 62 -10.53 50.88 1.98
C GLU A 62 -10.33 49.88 3.13
N GLN A 63 -10.29 50.35 4.39
CA GLN A 63 -10.23 49.46 5.56
C GLN A 63 -11.52 48.67 5.78
N GLU A 64 -12.68 49.26 5.53
CA GLU A 64 -13.98 48.57 5.59
C GLU A 64 -14.08 47.48 4.51
N GLU A 65 -13.71 47.79 3.27
CA GLU A 65 -13.67 46.83 2.17
C GLU A 65 -12.69 45.66 2.45
N LEU A 66 -11.53 45.96 3.04
CA LEU A 66 -10.58 44.93 3.46
C LEU A 66 -11.15 44.05 4.58
N LYS A 67 -11.83 44.63 5.57
CA LYS A 67 -12.47 43.87 6.65
C LYS A 67 -13.58 42.98 6.13
N GLU A 68 -14.43 43.50 5.24
CA GLU A 68 -15.51 42.72 4.62
C GLU A 68 -14.94 41.56 3.79
N TYR A 69 -13.85 41.78 3.05
CA TYR A 69 -13.14 40.73 2.34
C TYR A 69 -12.54 39.67 3.27
N GLU A 70 -11.95 40.07 4.39
CA GLU A 70 -11.45 39.15 5.41
C GLU A 70 -12.58 38.33 6.04
N GLU A 71 -13.72 38.95 6.33
CA GLU A 71 -14.90 38.28 6.89
C GLU A 71 -15.50 37.29 5.91
N MET A 72 -15.63 37.65 4.63
CA MET A 72 -16.06 36.71 3.58
C MET A 72 -15.13 35.51 3.48
N ARG A 73 -13.81 35.73 3.49
CA ARG A 73 -12.82 34.65 3.43
C ARG A 73 -12.84 33.77 4.68
N ARG A 74 -13.10 34.34 5.87
CA ARG A 74 -13.30 33.56 7.10
C ARG A 74 -14.58 32.73 7.02
N ALA A 75 -15.67 33.30 6.55
CA ALA A 75 -16.95 32.59 6.40
C ALA A 75 -16.84 31.43 5.39
N GLU A 76 -16.15 31.65 4.26
CA GLU A 76 -15.89 30.60 3.26
C GLU A 76 -15.08 29.43 3.85
N LYS A 77 -13.98 29.73 4.55
CA LYS A 77 -13.19 28.71 5.25
C LYS A 77 -13.99 27.97 6.31
N GLN A 78 -14.79 28.68 7.10
CA GLN A 78 -15.63 28.06 8.12
C GLN A 78 -16.69 27.14 7.50
N ALA A 79 -17.31 27.55 6.38
CA ALA A 79 -18.28 26.73 5.66
C ALA A 79 -17.62 25.46 5.11
N GLU A 80 -16.43 25.57 4.52
CA GLU A 80 -15.66 24.43 4.01
C GLU A 80 -15.22 23.48 5.15
N GLU A 81 -14.72 24.04 6.27
CA GLU A 81 -14.35 23.25 7.45
C GLU A 81 -15.56 22.52 8.05
N GLU A 82 -16.73 23.15 8.11
CA GLU A 82 -17.96 22.51 8.56
C GLU A 82 -18.41 21.38 7.62
N GLU A 83 -18.30 21.56 6.31
CA GLU A 83 -18.62 20.52 5.34
C GLU A 83 -17.69 19.33 5.49
N ILE A 84 -16.38 19.58 5.56
CA ILE A 84 -15.36 18.54 5.81
C ILE A 84 -15.65 17.83 7.13
N ARG A 85 -16.01 18.56 8.19
CA ARG A 85 -16.37 17.98 9.48
C ARG A 85 -17.62 17.09 9.37
N LYS A 86 -18.69 17.55 8.72
CA LYS A 86 -19.92 16.77 8.49
C LYS A 86 -19.63 15.48 7.70
N LEU A 87 -18.77 15.56 6.68
CA LEU A 87 -18.34 14.40 5.90
C LEU A 87 -17.52 13.40 6.74
N LYS A 88 -16.61 13.88 7.58
CA LYS A 88 -15.84 13.05 8.52
C LYS A 88 -16.74 12.38 9.54
N GLU A 89 -17.66 13.11 10.16
CA GLU A 89 -18.64 12.56 11.12
C GLU A 89 -19.54 11.49 10.44
N LYS A 90 -19.98 11.71 9.20
CA LYS A 90 -20.77 10.72 8.45
C LYS A 90 -19.97 9.45 8.15
N LYS A 91 -18.68 9.60 7.79
CA LYS A 91 -17.78 8.46 7.55
C LYS A 91 -17.51 7.69 8.85
N GLU A 92 -17.33 8.39 9.95
CA GLU A 92 -17.14 7.80 11.28
C GLU A 92 -18.38 7.07 11.76
N ARG A 93 -19.58 7.67 11.63
CA ARG A 93 -20.85 7.00 11.93
C ARG A 93 -21.03 5.71 11.13
N ARG A 94 -20.77 5.73 9.82
CA ARG A 94 -20.80 4.52 8.98
C ARG A 94 -19.79 3.47 9.43
N LYS A 95 -18.60 3.90 9.88
CA LYS A 95 -17.58 2.98 10.41
C LYS A 95 -18.04 2.33 11.72
N ILE A 96 -18.66 3.10 12.61
CA ILE A 96 -19.20 2.60 13.88
C ILE A 96 -20.34 1.63 13.62
N GLU A 97 -21.31 2.00 12.77
CA GLU A 97 -22.45 1.15 12.40
C GLU A 97 -21.99 -0.18 11.79
N ARG A 98 -20.99 -0.12 10.88
CA ARG A 98 -20.38 -1.34 10.31
C ARG A 98 -19.68 -2.19 11.37
N ALA A 99 -18.95 -1.57 12.29
CA ALA A 99 -18.27 -2.29 13.36
C ALA A 99 -19.27 -2.95 14.33
N GLU A 100 -20.38 -2.29 14.63
CA GLU A 100 -21.47 -2.85 15.44
C GLU A 100 -22.17 -4.00 14.71
N GLU A 101 -22.43 -3.86 13.41
CA GLU A 101 -23.04 -4.92 12.61
C GLU A 101 -22.11 -6.14 12.47
N GLU A 102 -20.81 -5.93 12.22
CA GLU A 102 -19.82 -7.01 12.19
C GLU A 102 -19.72 -7.70 13.56
N LYS A 103 -19.72 -6.94 14.66
CA LYS A 103 -19.73 -7.50 16.02
C LYS A 103 -20.98 -8.34 16.28
N LYS A 104 -22.16 -7.87 15.86
CA LYS A 104 -23.42 -8.60 16.01
C LYS A 104 -23.44 -9.87 15.15
N GLN A 105 -22.94 -9.81 13.92
CA GLN A 105 -22.81 -10.99 13.05
C GLN A 105 -21.78 -12.00 13.60
N ALA A 106 -20.66 -11.52 14.15
CA ALA A 106 -19.65 -12.36 14.78
C ALA A 106 -20.20 -13.04 16.05
N GLU A 107 -20.99 -12.34 16.86
CA GLU A 107 -21.66 -12.90 18.03
C GLU A 107 -22.68 -13.97 17.61
N GLN A 108 -23.50 -13.72 16.58
CA GLN A 108 -24.43 -14.72 16.03
C GLN A 108 -23.70 -15.97 15.53
N ARG A 109 -22.59 -15.81 14.80
CA ARG A 109 -21.76 -16.93 14.33
C ARG A 109 -21.12 -17.70 15.48
N ALA A 110 -20.62 -17.00 16.50
CA ALA A 110 -20.03 -17.64 17.68
C ALA A 110 -21.07 -18.45 18.47
N VAL A 111 -22.30 -17.96 18.59
CA VAL A 111 -23.41 -18.70 19.22
C VAL A 111 -23.79 -19.94 18.40
N GLU A 112 -23.88 -19.82 17.07
CA GLU A 112 -24.18 -20.96 16.19
C GLU A 112 -23.06 -22.01 16.20
N GLU A 113 -21.79 -21.59 16.16
CA GLU A 113 -20.63 -22.46 16.25
C GLU A 113 -20.55 -23.15 17.63
N ALA A 114 -20.82 -22.43 18.72
CA ALA A 114 -20.90 -23.01 20.05
C ALA A 114 -22.02 -24.05 20.15
N ARG A 115 -23.19 -23.79 19.55
CA ARG A 115 -24.30 -24.75 19.51
C ARG A 115 -23.93 -25.99 18.71
N ARG A 116 -23.30 -25.82 17.54
CA ARG A 116 -22.84 -26.92 16.70
C ARG A 116 -21.77 -27.76 17.40
N LYS A 117 -20.82 -27.12 18.08
CA LYS A 117 -19.77 -27.80 18.84
C LYS A 117 -20.33 -28.59 20.02
N ALA A 118 -21.32 -28.04 20.74
CA ALA A 118 -22.02 -28.75 21.81
C ALA A 118 -22.78 -29.98 21.27
N GLU A 119 -23.46 -29.86 20.13
CA GLU A 119 -24.15 -30.98 19.47
C GLU A 119 -23.16 -32.07 18.98
N GLU A 120 -22.02 -31.68 18.42
CA GLU A 120 -20.97 -32.60 18.00
C GLU A 120 -20.32 -33.32 19.20
N GLU A 121 -20.10 -32.64 20.32
CA GLU A 121 -19.61 -33.25 21.56
C GLU A 121 -20.64 -34.22 22.17
N GLU A 122 -21.93 -33.87 22.20
CA GLU A 122 -22.98 -34.77 22.67
C GLU A 122 -23.11 -36.00 21.77
N ARG A 123 -23.06 -35.83 20.44
CA ARG A 123 -23.06 -36.94 19.49
C ARG A 123 -21.82 -37.82 19.63
N LYS A 124 -20.67 -37.23 19.94
CA LYS A 124 -19.42 -37.97 20.19
C LYS A 124 -19.51 -38.78 21.49
N ARG A 125 -20.04 -38.21 22.57
CA ARG A 125 -20.30 -38.93 23.84
C ARG A 125 -21.25 -40.11 23.65
N LYS A 126 -22.36 -39.92 22.92
CA LYS A 126 -23.30 -41.02 22.59
C LYS A 126 -22.63 -42.13 21.78
N LYS A 127 -21.80 -41.79 20.81
CA LYS A 127 -21.05 -42.79 20.01
C LYS A 127 -19.99 -43.53 20.84
N GLU A 128 -19.30 -42.85 21.75
CA GLU A 128 -18.33 -43.48 22.64
C GLU A 128 -19.01 -44.44 23.63
N GLU A 129 -20.19 -44.08 24.15
CA GLU A 129 -20.99 -44.96 25.01
C GLU A 129 -21.54 -46.18 24.25
N GLU A 130 -22.08 -45.99 23.05
CA GLU A 130 -22.55 -47.09 22.19
C GLU A 130 -21.40 -48.03 21.79
N LEU A 131 -20.23 -47.48 21.47
CA LEU A 131 -19.02 -48.28 21.20
C LEU A 131 -18.57 -49.05 22.45
N ARG A 132 -18.66 -48.47 23.65
CA ARG A 132 -18.32 -49.16 24.89
C ARG A 132 -19.27 -50.33 25.16
N ILE A 133 -20.58 -50.12 25.01
CA ILE A 133 -21.60 -51.18 25.15
C ILE A 133 -21.38 -52.28 24.09
N LYS A 134 -21.07 -51.91 22.84
CA LYS A 134 -20.79 -52.87 21.76
C LYS A 134 -19.48 -53.64 21.98
N GLN A 135 -18.47 -53.02 22.58
CA GLN A 135 -17.23 -53.69 22.96
C GLN A 135 -17.45 -54.63 24.14
N GLU A 136 -18.20 -54.22 25.16
CA GLU A 136 -18.56 -55.06 26.31
C GLU A 136 -19.40 -56.27 25.88
N SER A 137 -20.38 -56.10 24.99
CA SER A 137 -21.19 -57.20 24.46
C SER A 137 -20.39 -58.15 23.57
N ARG A 138 -19.51 -57.62 22.71
CA ARG A 138 -18.62 -58.43 21.88
C ARG A 138 -17.56 -59.15 22.71
N ALA A 139 -17.05 -58.54 23.78
CA ALA A 139 -16.13 -59.16 24.72
C ALA A 139 -16.82 -60.26 25.54
N ALA A 140 -18.07 -60.06 25.96
CA ALA A 140 -18.87 -61.09 26.61
C ALA A 140 -19.11 -62.28 25.67
N ALA A 141 -19.53 -62.02 24.42
CA ALA A 141 -19.75 -63.05 23.42
C ALA A 141 -18.46 -63.80 23.04
N MET A 142 -17.32 -63.10 22.92
CA MET A 142 -16.02 -63.73 22.68
C MET A 142 -15.55 -64.53 23.90
N LYS A 143 -15.76 -64.05 25.13
CA LYS A 143 -15.40 -64.79 26.36
C LYS A 143 -16.25 -66.05 26.52
N GLU A 144 -17.50 -66.02 26.10
CA GLU A 144 -18.38 -67.19 26.03
C GLU A 144 -17.95 -68.15 24.93
N ALA A 145 -17.65 -67.65 23.73
CA ALA A 145 -17.18 -68.46 22.62
C ALA A 145 -15.78 -69.08 22.86
N ASP A 146 -14.84 -68.37 23.48
CA ASP A 146 -13.52 -68.88 23.84
C ASP A 146 -13.59 -69.90 24.98
N ARG A 147 -14.52 -69.73 25.93
CA ARG A 147 -14.83 -70.75 26.95
C ARG A 147 -15.33 -72.05 26.33
N LEU A 148 -16.06 -71.97 25.22
CA LEU A 148 -16.51 -73.16 24.48
C LEU A 148 -15.45 -73.70 23.51
N ARG A 149 -14.57 -72.85 22.96
CA ARG A 149 -13.74 -73.25 21.81
C ARG A 149 -12.35 -73.77 22.16
N ASN A 150 -11.60 -73.22 23.12
CA ASN A 150 -10.19 -73.64 23.32
C ASN A 150 -9.60 -73.37 24.72
N PRO A 151 -9.03 -74.39 25.43
CA PRO A 151 -8.06 -74.17 26.50
C PRO A 151 -6.70 -73.63 25.96
N PRO A 152 -5.89 -72.96 26.79
CA PRO A 152 -4.91 -71.95 26.35
C PRO A 152 -3.67 -72.52 25.65
N LYS A 153 -3.28 -71.91 24.52
CA LYS A 153 -1.95 -72.01 23.87
C LYS A 153 -1.49 -70.64 23.34
N PRO A 154 -0.20 -70.26 23.41
CA PRO A 154 0.26 -68.88 23.20
C PRO A 154 0.57 -68.46 21.75
N ASN A 155 0.37 -67.15 21.51
CA ASN A 155 0.45 -66.33 20.29
C ASN A 155 1.86 -66.02 19.76
N PHE A 156 1.98 -65.64 18.47
CA PHE A 156 2.95 -64.62 18.00
C PHE A 156 2.47 -63.80 16.79
N ILE A 157 2.83 -62.50 16.78
CA ILE A 157 2.46 -61.43 15.83
C ILE A 157 3.73 -60.91 15.13
N ILE A 158 3.67 -60.52 13.85
CA ILE A 158 4.73 -59.76 13.17
C ILE A 158 4.14 -58.50 12.51
N SER A 159 4.75 -57.36 12.85
CA SER A 159 4.50 -56.01 12.36
C SER A 159 5.43 -55.62 11.19
N LYS A 160 5.00 -54.71 10.29
CA LYS A 160 5.93 -53.88 9.51
C LYS A 160 5.28 -52.54 9.10
N LYS A 161 5.99 -51.43 9.35
CA LYS A 161 5.62 -50.04 9.02
C LYS A 161 6.71 -49.44 8.13
N GLY A 162 6.35 -48.89 6.97
CA GLY A 162 7.25 -48.20 6.01
C GLY A 162 7.12 -46.67 6.11
N GLY A 163 8.24 -45.97 5.90
CA GLY A 163 8.44 -44.54 6.18
C GLY A 163 7.89 -43.56 5.13
N SER A 164 7.76 -42.30 5.57
CA SER A 164 7.17 -41.16 4.84
C SER A 164 8.24 -40.15 4.42
N VAL A 165 8.37 -39.91 3.12
CA VAL A 165 9.20 -38.86 2.49
C VAL A 165 8.40 -38.01 1.49
N GLY A 166 7.07 -37.91 1.68
CA GLY A 166 6.16 -37.22 0.75
C GLY A 166 5.73 -35.80 1.12
N ASN A 167 6.25 -35.21 2.20
CA ASN A 167 5.62 -34.04 2.84
C ASN A 167 5.99 -32.66 2.24
N VAL A 168 7.09 -32.53 1.49
CA VAL A 168 7.59 -31.19 1.07
C VAL A 168 7.00 -30.71 -0.25
N VAL A 169 6.68 -31.63 -1.18
CA VAL A 169 6.05 -31.28 -2.47
C VAL A 169 4.56 -30.99 -2.29
N LYS A 170 3.87 -31.77 -1.45
CA LYS A 170 2.46 -31.54 -1.09
C LYS A 170 2.23 -30.18 -0.43
N ALA A 171 3.13 -29.73 0.45
CA ALA A 171 2.97 -28.45 1.15
C ALA A 171 2.98 -27.20 0.24
N LYS A 172 3.55 -27.28 -0.97
CA LYS A 172 3.53 -26.19 -1.97
C LYS A 172 2.28 -26.24 -2.86
N GLU A 173 1.77 -27.43 -3.15
CA GLU A 173 0.50 -27.61 -3.89
C GLU A 173 -0.72 -27.33 -3.00
N ASP A 174 -0.61 -27.56 -1.68
CA ASP A 174 -1.66 -27.30 -0.68
C ASP A 174 -1.84 -25.81 -0.34
N MET A 175 -0.94 -24.93 -0.79
CA MET A 175 -0.93 -23.50 -0.41
C MET A 175 -1.68 -22.59 -1.38
N THR A 176 -1.99 -23.04 -2.59
CA THR A 176 -2.80 -22.29 -3.54
C THR A 176 -3.81 -23.23 -4.14
N LYS A 177 -5.06 -23.15 -3.65
CA LYS A 177 -6.20 -23.81 -4.29
C LYS A 177 -6.15 -23.56 -5.79
N SER A 178 -6.32 -24.60 -6.60
CA SER A 178 -6.32 -24.46 -8.06
C SER A 178 -7.40 -23.46 -8.48
N LYS A 179 -7.20 -22.75 -9.59
CA LYS A 179 -8.18 -21.81 -10.14
C LYS A 179 -9.56 -22.47 -10.30
N GLU A 180 -9.58 -23.73 -10.74
CA GLU A 180 -10.81 -24.52 -10.89
C GLU A 180 -11.48 -24.80 -9.54
N GLN A 181 -10.69 -25.13 -8.50
CA GLN A 181 -11.21 -25.35 -7.15
C GLN A 181 -11.79 -24.06 -6.54
N LEU A 182 -11.14 -22.91 -6.78
CA LEU A 182 -11.65 -21.60 -6.35
C LEU A 182 -12.95 -21.23 -7.06
N GLU A 183 -13.07 -21.55 -8.36
CA GLU A 183 -14.30 -21.32 -9.13
C GLU A 183 -15.45 -22.24 -8.67
N GLU A 184 -15.16 -23.50 -8.38
CA GLU A 184 -16.12 -24.46 -7.82
C GLU A 184 -16.58 -24.05 -6.41
N GLU A 185 -15.66 -23.67 -5.53
CA GLU A 185 -15.98 -23.14 -4.20
C GLU A 185 -16.81 -21.86 -4.31
N LYS A 186 -16.44 -20.93 -5.20
CA LYS A 186 -17.22 -19.72 -5.45
C LYS A 186 -18.64 -20.06 -5.91
N LYS A 187 -18.79 -21.01 -6.85
CA LYS A 187 -20.10 -21.44 -7.33
C LYS A 187 -20.92 -22.08 -6.22
N ALA A 188 -20.32 -22.94 -5.39
CA ALA A 188 -20.98 -23.57 -4.26
C ALA A 188 -21.45 -22.53 -3.22
N ILE A 189 -20.61 -21.55 -2.88
CA ILE A 189 -20.95 -20.45 -1.95
C ILE A 189 -22.08 -19.59 -2.54
N LEU A 190 -22.03 -19.28 -3.84
CA LEU A 190 -23.09 -18.52 -4.50
C LEU A 190 -24.42 -19.27 -4.48
N THR A 191 -24.42 -20.59 -4.75
CA THR A 191 -25.63 -21.41 -4.65
C THR A 191 -26.17 -21.48 -3.21
N GLN A 192 -25.29 -21.50 -2.20
CA GLN A 192 -25.71 -21.47 -0.81
C GLN A 192 -26.30 -20.11 -0.39
N ARG A 193 -25.73 -19.00 -0.89
CA ARG A 193 -26.17 -17.65 -0.53
C ARG A 193 -27.41 -17.21 -1.32
N ILE A 194 -27.49 -17.56 -2.59
CA ILE A 194 -28.60 -17.23 -3.49
C ILE A 194 -29.65 -18.33 -3.34
N HIS A 195 -30.65 -18.04 -2.50
CA HIS A 195 -31.78 -18.93 -2.31
C HIS A 195 -32.68 -18.89 -3.56
N ALA A 196 -33.11 -20.06 -4.03
CA ALA A 196 -34.08 -20.14 -5.12
C ALA A 196 -35.38 -19.44 -4.70
N LEU A 197 -35.87 -18.55 -5.56
CA LEU A 197 -37.08 -17.78 -5.30
C LEU A 197 -38.30 -18.68 -5.51
N ASN A 198 -38.99 -19.05 -4.44
CA ASN A 198 -40.27 -19.75 -4.52
C ASN A 198 -41.42 -18.75 -4.26
N ILE A 199 -42.20 -18.46 -5.30
CA ILE A 199 -43.32 -17.51 -5.28
C ILE A 199 -44.67 -18.19 -5.58
N ASP A 200 -44.68 -19.51 -5.75
CA ASP A 200 -45.90 -20.23 -6.09
C ASP A 200 -46.88 -20.19 -4.91
N GLY A 201 -48.08 -19.68 -5.16
CA GLY A 201 -49.14 -19.53 -4.16
C GLY A 201 -49.07 -18.26 -3.30
N PHE A 202 -48.21 -17.30 -3.62
CA PHE A 202 -48.13 -16.03 -2.90
C PHE A 202 -49.30 -15.10 -3.29
N SER A 203 -49.91 -14.44 -2.31
CA SER A 203 -50.87 -13.35 -2.52
C SER A 203 -50.18 -12.04 -2.94
N SER A 204 -50.92 -11.06 -3.46
CA SER A 204 -50.35 -9.76 -3.92
C SER A 204 -49.54 -9.05 -2.84
N ASP A 205 -50.01 -9.11 -1.60
CA ASP A 205 -49.39 -8.42 -0.48
C ASP A 205 -48.07 -9.11 -0.08
N GLN A 206 -48.05 -10.45 -0.10
CA GLN A 206 -46.86 -11.26 0.14
C GLN A 206 -45.80 -11.08 -0.96
N LEU A 207 -46.21 -10.95 -2.22
CA LEU A 207 -45.30 -10.64 -3.33
C LEU A 207 -44.67 -9.25 -3.14
N THR A 208 -45.46 -8.28 -2.68
CA THR A 208 -44.99 -6.91 -2.42
C THR A 208 -43.99 -6.88 -1.26
N GLU A 209 -44.25 -7.63 -0.19
CA GLU A 209 -43.33 -7.79 0.94
C GLU A 209 -42.03 -8.46 0.50
N LYS A 210 -42.10 -9.55 -0.28
CA LYS A 210 -40.91 -10.21 -0.82
C LYS A 210 -40.08 -9.33 -1.75
N ALA A 211 -40.73 -8.51 -2.57
CA ALA A 211 -40.02 -7.54 -3.40
C ALA A 211 -39.24 -6.52 -2.56
N LYS A 212 -39.83 -6.02 -1.47
CA LYS A 212 -39.15 -5.11 -0.53
C LYS A 212 -37.98 -5.78 0.18
N ASP A 213 -38.14 -7.02 0.61
CA ASP A 213 -37.06 -7.80 1.25
C ASP A 213 -35.87 -7.99 0.30
N LEU A 214 -36.14 -8.42 -0.94
CA LEU A 214 -35.10 -8.59 -1.96
C LEU A 214 -34.41 -7.28 -2.29
N TYR A 215 -35.17 -6.18 -2.40
CA TYR A 215 -34.61 -4.86 -2.62
C TYR A 215 -33.64 -4.45 -1.50
N ASN A 216 -34.05 -4.59 -0.24
CA ASN A 216 -33.20 -4.26 0.91
C ASN A 216 -31.94 -5.14 0.96
N GLN A 217 -32.09 -6.43 0.64
CA GLN A 217 -30.95 -7.35 0.57
C GLN A 217 -29.97 -6.95 -0.54
N ILE A 218 -30.45 -6.63 -1.74
CA ILE A 218 -29.62 -6.17 -2.86
C ILE A 218 -28.91 -4.86 -2.49
N TYR A 219 -29.64 -3.90 -1.90
CA TYR A 219 -29.07 -2.62 -1.48
C TYR A 219 -27.91 -2.79 -0.48
N LYS A 220 -28.08 -3.69 0.49
CA LYS A 220 -27.02 -4.05 1.44
C LYS A 220 -25.82 -4.69 0.74
N LEU A 221 -26.04 -5.67 -0.13
CA LEU A 221 -24.98 -6.36 -0.87
C LEU A 221 -24.18 -5.39 -1.76
N GLU A 222 -24.85 -4.43 -2.40
CA GLU A 222 -24.18 -3.44 -3.25
C GLU A 222 -23.31 -2.49 -2.40
N SER A 223 -23.78 -2.15 -1.20
CA SER A 223 -23.00 -1.35 -0.25
C SER A 223 -21.75 -2.12 0.24
N GLU A 224 -21.89 -3.39 0.58
CA GLU A 224 -20.78 -4.28 0.94
C GLU A 224 -19.76 -4.41 -0.20
N LYS A 225 -20.25 -4.58 -1.45
CA LYS A 225 -19.41 -4.66 -2.65
C LYS A 225 -18.60 -3.38 -2.84
N TYR A 226 -19.21 -2.21 -2.72
CA TYR A 226 -18.52 -0.92 -2.85
C TYR A 226 -17.36 -0.79 -1.83
N ASP A 227 -17.62 -1.11 -0.56
CA ASP A 227 -16.58 -1.05 0.48
C ASP A 227 -15.43 -2.04 0.20
N LEU A 228 -15.74 -3.23 -0.33
CA LEU A 228 -14.74 -4.23 -0.73
C LEU A 228 -13.92 -3.77 -1.94
N GLU A 229 -14.55 -3.16 -2.94
CA GLU A 229 -13.86 -2.61 -4.12
C GLU A 229 -12.90 -1.48 -3.75
N GLU A 230 -13.32 -0.56 -2.88
CA GLU A 230 -12.45 0.51 -2.36
C GLU A 230 -11.27 -0.06 -1.57
N ARG A 231 -11.50 -1.07 -0.72
CA ARG A 231 -10.42 -1.76 0.00
C ARG A 231 -9.46 -2.45 -0.97
N PHE A 232 -9.98 -3.09 -2.01
CA PHE A 232 -9.19 -3.77 -3.03
C PHE A 232 -8.32 -2.79 -3.81
N LYS A 233 -8.86 -1.66 -4.26
CA LYS A 233 -8.08 -0.59 -4.92
C LYS A 233 -6.94 -0.10 -4.04
N ARG A 234 -7.20 0.12 -2.75
CA ARG A 234 -6.17 0.52 -1.79
C ARG A 234 -5.07 -0.53 -1.65
N GLN A 235 -5.45 -1.80 -1.51
CA GLN A 235 -4.48 -2.90 -1.46
C GLN A 235 -3.64 -3.00 -2.74
N GLN A 236 -4.25 -2.76 -3.92
CA GLN A 236 -3.52 -2.73 -5.19
C GLN A 236 -2.52 -1.57 -5.24
N TYR A 237 -2.89 -0.39 -4.75
CA TYR A 237 -2.00 0.75 -4.64
C TYR A 237 -0.80 0.43 -3.72
N ASP A 238 -1.07 -0.06 -2.51
CA ASP A 238 -0.03 -0.43 -1.54
C ASP A 238 0.91 -1.51 -2.12
N MET A 239 0.36 -2.48 -2.86
CA MET A 239 1.15 -3.53 -3.53
C MET A 239 2.03 -2.97 -4.65
N MET A 240 1.54 -1.99 -5.41
CA MET A 240 2.31 -1.32 -6.46
C MET A 240 3.46 -0.49 -5.87
N GLU A 241 3.21 0.26 -4.80
CA GLU A 241 4.22 1.04 -4.08
C GLU A 241 5.32 0.12 -3.51
N LEU A 242 4.93 -0.99 -2.87
CA LEU A 242 5.88 -1.98 -2.35
C LEU A 242 6.72 -2.61 -3.46
N ALA A 243 6.11 -2.93 -4.60
CA ALA A 243 6.82 -3.47 -5.75
C ALA A 243 7.82 -2.46 -6.33
N GLU A 244 7.47 -1.19 -6.39
CA GLU A 244 8.36 -0.12 -6.83
C GLU A 244 9.51 0.10 -5.84
N ARG A 245 9.23 0.16 -4.55
CA ARG A 245 10.24 0.27 -3.49
C ARG A 245 11.24 -0.88 -3.53
N ALA A 246 10.75 -2.11 -3.74
CA ALA A 246 11.60 -3.28 -3.92
C ALA A 246 12.48 -3.16 -5.18
N ARG A 247 11.96 -2.64 -6.29
CA ARG A 247 12.75 -2.37 -7.50
C ARG A 247 13.84 -1.32 -7.26
N GLN A 248 13.54 -0.25 -6.52
CA GLN A 248 14.51 0.80 -6.17
C GLN A 248 15.62 0.25 -5.27
N MET A 249 15.28 -0.54 -4.23
CA MET A 249 16.26 -1.22 -3.38
C MET A 249 17.16 -2.17 -4.19
N ASN A 250 16.58 -2.93 -5.11
CA ASN A 250 17.33 -3.85 -5.96
C ASN A 250 18.22 -3.12 -6.98
N LYS A 251 17.81 -1.95 -7.48
CA LYS A 251 18.62 -1.12 -8.39
C LYS A 251 19.83 -0.52 -7.67
N GLY A 252 19.62 0.06 -6.48
CA GLY A 252 20.71 0.58 -5.64
C GLY A 252 21.70 -0.49 -5.14
N GLY A 253 21.25 -1.76 -5.04
CA GLY A 253 22.11 -2.90 -4.74
C GLY A 253 22.89 -3.42 -5.97
N ARG A 254 22.40 -3.18 -7.19
CA ARG A 254 23.05 -3.60 -8.44
C ARG A 254 24.14 -2.63 -8.87
N ASP A 255 23.95 -1.33 -8.72
CA ASP A 255 25.00 -0.33 -9.04
C ASP A 255 26.22 -0.47 -8.11
N ARG A 256 26.03 -0.91 -6.86
CA ARG A 256 27.15 -1.25 -5.96
C ARG A 256 27.90 -2.55 -6.33
N ARG A 257 27.32 -3.41 -7.18
CA ARG A 257 27.93 -4.69 -7.60
C ARG A 257 28.37 -4.69 -9.07
N SER A 258 27.85 -3.78 -9.89
CA SER A 258 28.20 -3.65 -11.30
C SER A 258 29.07 -2.42 -11.61
N GLY A 259 29.38 -1.57 -10.64
CA GLY A 259 30.30 -0.45 -10.79
C GLY A 259 31.75 -0.82 -10.40
N GLY A 260 32.56 -1.25 -11.38
CA GLY A 260 34.00 -0.98 -11.38
C GLY A 260 34.92 -1.87 -10.54
N GLY A 261 34.79 -3.19 -10.65
CA GLY A 261 35.87 -4.12 -10.30
C GLY A 261 36.39 -4.79 -11.57
N TYR A 262 37.41 -4.22 -12.21
CA TYR A 262 38.28 -5.03 -13.07
C TYR A 262 39.07 -5.90 -12.10
N ASP A 263 38.54 -7.09 -11.81
CA ASP A 263 39.11 -8.04 -10.85
C ASP A 263 40.59 -8.29 -11.19
N ASP A 264 41.45 -8.08 -10.19
CA ASP A 264 42.91 -8.29 -10.28
C ASP A 264 43.28 -9.78 -10.46
N ASP A 265 42.27 -10.65 -10.39
CA ASP A 265 42.35 -12.12 -10.34
C ASP A 265 41.90 -12.81 -11.62
N VAL A 266 41.83 -12.12 -12.76
CA VAL A 266 41.69 -12.82 -14.06
C VAL A 266 42.98 -13.58 -14.31
N VAL A 267 42.99 -14.83 -13.81
CA VAL A 267 44.06 -15.81 -13.94
C VAL A 267 44.47 -15.84 -15.40
N ASP A 268 45.75 -15.58 -15.65
CA ASP A 268 46.35 -15.60 -16.96
C ASP A 268 46.14 -16.99 -17.59
N GLU A 269 45.11 -17.10 -18.42
CA GLU A 269 44.67 -18.37 -19.00
C GLU A 269 45.77 -19.04 -19.83
N ILE A 270 46.76 -18.29 -20.30
CA ILE A 270 47.89 -18.80 -21.06
C ILE A 270 48.92 -19.43 -20.13
N ALA A 271 49.23 -18.78 -19.01
CA ALA A 271 50.12 -19.32 -17.98
C ALA A 271 49.54 -20.56 -17.29
N SER A 272 48.21 -20.68 -17.17
CA SER A 272 47.57 -21.88 -16.63
C SER A 272 47.51 -23.06 -17.60
N LYS A 273 47.53 -22.80 -18.92
CA LYS A 273 47.48 -23.84 -19.97
C LYS A 273 48.87 -24.31 -20.42
N ILE A 274 49.91 -23.48 -20.34
CA ILE A 274 51.25 -23.80 -20.83
C ILE A 274 52.27 -23.71 -19.68
N PRO A 275 52.80 -24.85 -19.18
CA PRO A 275 53.81 -24.82 -18.13
C PRO A 275 55.11 -24.19 -18.66
N GLY A 276 55.54 -23.10 -18.03
CA GLY A 276 56.75 -22.34 -18.41
C GLY A 276 56.49 -21.12 -19.31
N ALA A 277 55.23 -20.80 -19.63
CA ALA A 277 54.90 -19.54 -20.31
C ALA A 277 55.16 -18.34 -19.37
N PRO A 278 55.80 -17.25 -19.86
CA PRO A 278 56.01 -16.07 -19.05
C PRO A 278 54.67 -15.38 -18.72
N PRO A 279 54.53 -14.76 -17.53
CA PRO A 279 53.30 -14.09 -17.14
C PRO A 279 52.97 -12.91 -18.06
N MET A 280 51.69 -12.69 -18.32
CA MET A 280 51.21 -11.56 -19.11
C MET A 280 51.62 -10.22 -18.49
N VAL A 281 52.37 -9.43 -19.26
CA VAL A 281 52.74 -8.07 -18.90
C VAL A 281 51.53 -7.15 -19.14
N LYS A 282 50.98 -6.56 -18.07
CA LYS A 282 49.88 -5.58 -18.16
C LYS A 282 50.42 -4.29 -18.79
N LEU A 283 49.93 -3.90 -19.98
CA LEU A 283 50.40 -2.69 -20.71
C LEU A 283 49.66 -1.39 -20.32
N ALA A 284 48.82 -1.44 -19.30
CA ALA A 284 48.08 -0.30 -18.76
C ALA A 284 47.85 -0.48 -17.26
N SER A 285 47.85 0.62 -16.51
CA SER A 285 47.55 0.59 -15.06
C SER A 285 46.06 0.71 -14.80
N LYS A 286 45.54 0.00 -13.79
CA LYS A 286 44.14 0.12 -13.33
C LYS A 286 43.77 1.51 -12.80
N TYR A 287 44.78 2.35 -12.53
CA TYR A 287 44.61 3.72 -12.06
C TYR A 287 44.81 4.76 -13.17
N GLU A 288 45.03 4.33 -14.41
CA GLU A 288 45.27 5.21 -15.55
C GLU A 288 43.96 5.87 -16.00
N ARG A 289 43.85 7.19 -15.78
CA ARG A 289 42.64 7.97 -16.08
C ARG A 289 42.68 8.67 -17.44
N LYS A 290 43.81 8.57 -18.15
CA LYS A 290 44.04 9.22 -19.45
C LYS A 290 44.59 8.18 -20.42
N VAL A 291 44.20 8.28 -21.69
CA VAL A 291 44.66 7.34 -22.73
C VAL A 291 46.16 7.50 -22.96
N ASP A 292 46.93 6.43 -22.70
CA ASP A 292 48.37 6.43 -22.93
C ASP A 292 48.68 6.45 -24.43
N ARG A 293 49.36 7.52 -24.87
CA ARG A 293 49.74 7.76 -26.27
C ARG A 293 51.10 7.18 -26.65
N ARG A 294 51.85 6.58 -25.71
CA ARG A 294 53.15 5.94 -25.99
C ARG A 294 53.02 4.76 -26.93
N SER A 295 54.11 4.40 -27.60
CA SER A 295 54.12 3.22 -28.47
C SER A 295 54.06 1.92 -27.65
N VAL A 296 53.60 0.82 -28.27
CA VAL A 296 53.49 -0.49 -27.57
C VAL A 296 54.83 -0.94 -27.00
N ARG A 297 55.93 -0.67 -27.72
CA ARG A 297 57.30 -1.00 -27.28
C ARG A 297 57.71 -0.22 -26.03
N GLU A 298 57.38 1.08 -25.98
CA GLU A 298 57.64 1.93 -24.81
C GLU A 298 56.79 1.50 -23.60
N LYS A 299 55.52 1.17 -23.82
CA LYS A 299 54.65 0.64 -22.76
C LYS A 299 55.20 -0.66 -22.20
N MET A 300 55.60 -1.59 -23.07
CA MET A 300 56.12 -2.88 -22.65
C MET A 300 57.39 -2.74 -21.82
N ALA A 301 58.30 -1.82 -22.17
CA ALA A 301 59.50 -1.54 -21.38
C ALA A 301 59.20 -0.93 -19.99
N MET A 302 58.13 -0.12 -19.88
CA MET A 302 57.72 0.49 -18.61
C MET A 302 57.07 -0.52 -17.65
N PHE A 303 56.31 -1.47 -18.19
CA PHE A 303 55.57 -2.44 -17.39
C PHE A 303 56.30 -3.78 -17.22
N SER A 304 57.36 -4.07 -17.99
CA SER A 304 58.16 -5.29 -17.84
C SER A 304 59.14 -5.27 -16.66
N ASN A 305 59.53 -4.09 -16.18
CA ASN A 305 60.58 -3.92 -15.16
C ASN A 305 60.03 -3.61 -13.76
N GLN A 306 58.80 -4.04 -13.45
CA GLN A 306 58.31 -3.91 -12.08
C GLN A 306 59.07 -4.89 -11.17
N PRO A 307 59.79 -4.42 -10.12
CA PRO A 307 60.31 -5.33 -9.12
C PRO A 307 59.11 -6.05 -8.49
N ALA A 308 59.20 -7.38 -8.43
CA ALA A 308 58.22 -8.24 -7.79
C ALA A 308 58.08 -7.93 -6.29
#